data_AF-A0A6V7JKL9-F1
#
_entry.id   AF-A0A6V7JKL9-F1
#
_cell.length_a   1.000
_cell.length_b   1.000
_cell.length_c   1.000
_cell.angle_alpha   90.00
_cell.angle_beta   90.00
_cell.angle_gamma   90.00
#
_symmetry.space_group_name_H-M   'P 1'
#
loop_
_entity.id
_entity.type
_entity.pdbx_description
1 polymer ?
#
loop_
_entity_poly.entity_id
_entity_poly.type
_entity_poly.pdbx_seq_one_letter_code
_entity_poly.pdbx_strand_id
1 'polypeptide(L)' 'TMTKDGFIRYLMSDENAPVFLDRLDVYMDMDQPLAHYYINSSHNTYLSGRQFGGRSSVEMYRQVLLAGC' A
#
# COMPACT_ATOMS: atom_id res chain seq x y z
N THR A 1 -35.08 -13.51 14.62
CA THR A 1 -33.95 -13.55 15.58
C THR A 1 -32.69 -13.90 14.84
N MET A 2 -31.59 -13.15 15.02
CA MET A 2 -30.29 -13.48 14.43
C MET A 2 -29.70 -14.70 15.15
N THR A 3 -29.22 -15.70 14.42
CA THR A 3 -28.52 -16.85 15.03
C THR A 3 -27.07 -16.48 15.35
N LYS A 4 -26.43 -17.20 16.29
CA LYS A 4 -24.99 -17.05 16.57
C LYS A 4 -24.16 -17.11 15.29
N ASP A 5 -24.43 -18.09 14.42
CA ASP A 5 -23.71 -18.26 13.16
C ASP A 5 -23.99 -17.12 12.16
N GLY A 6 -25.22 -16.60 12.13
CA GLY A 6 -25.56 -15.43 11.33
C GLY A 6 -24.78 -14.19 11.77
N PHE A 7 -24.65 -13.99 13.09
CA PHE A 7 -23.86 -12.89 13.64
C PHE A 7 -22.36 -13.04 13.37
N ILE A 8 -21.80 -14.26 13.51
CA ILE A 8 -20.40 -14.52 13.16
C ILE A 8 -20.14 -14.26 11.67
N ARG A 9 -21.04 -14.70 10.78
CA ARG A 9 -20.91 -14.42 9.34
C ARG A 9 -20.93 -12.93 9.04
N TYR A 10 -21.80 -12.16 9.72
CA TYR A 10 -21.83 -10.71 9.58
C TYR A 10 -20.50 -10.07 10.02
N LEU A 11 -19.98 -10.42 11.20
CA LEU A 11 -18.71 -9.87 11.70
C LEU A 11 -17.52 -10.16 10.78
N MET A 12 -17.57 -11.26 10.02
CA MET A 12 -16.53 -11.67 9.08
C MET A 12 -16.81 -11.23 7.62
N SER A 13 -17.93 -10.55 7.37
CA SER A 13 -18.31 -10.07 6.04
C SER A 13 -17.71 -8.70 5.72
N ASP A 14 -17.69 -8.34 4.45
CA ASP A 14 -17.21 -7.04 3.97
C ASP A 14 -18.03 -5.86 4.52
N GLU A 15 -19.28 -6.11 4.95
CA GLU A 15 -20.14 -5.13 5.64
C GLU A 15 -19.55 -4.68 7.00
N ASN A 16 -18.61 -5.46 7.55
CA ASN A 16 -17.89 -5.15 8.78
C ASN A 16 -16.37 -5.07 8.53
N ALA A 17 -15.96 -4.62 7.35
CA ALA A 17 -14.55 -4.45 7.02
C ALA A 17 -13.86 -3.47 7.99
N PRO A 18 -12.64 -3.77 8.47
CA PRO A 18 -11.91 -2.88 9.39
C PRO A 18 -11.31 -1.65 8.70
N VAL A 19 -11.53 -1.50 7.39
CA VAL A 19 -10.98 -0.46 6.53
C VAL A 19 -12.08 0.13 5.66
N PHE A 20 -11.87 1.37 5.22
CA PHE A 20 -12.73 2.04 4.26
C PHE A 20 -12.50 1.43 2.87
N LEU A 21 -13.41 0.55 2.44
CA LEU A 21 -13.29 -0.18 1.18
C LEU A 21 -13.26 0.77 -0.04
N ASP A 22 -13.93 1.92 0.04
CA ASP A 22 -13.95 2.97 -0.98
C ASP A 22 -12.60 3.71 -1.14
N ARG A 23 -11.67 3.55 -0.19
CA ARG A 23 -10.32 4.14 -0.23
C ARG A 23 -9.23 3.16 -0.66
N LEU A 24 -9.60 1.95 -1.08
CA LEU A 24 -8.64 0.95 -1.56
C LEU A 24 -8.17 1.25 -2.99
N ASP A 25 -9.01 1.87 -3.80
CA ASP A 25 -8.67 2.35 -5.15
C ASP A 25 -8.23 3.82 -5.14
N VAL A 26 -7.93 4.38 -6.32
CA VAL A 26 -7.62 5.82 -6.47
C VAL A 26 -8.85 6.65 -6.07
N TYR A 27 -8.80 7.26 -4.90
CA TYR A 27 -9.91 8.02 -4.32
C TYR A 27 -9.63 9.52 -4.13
N MET A 28 -8.37 9.94 -4.26
CA MET A 28 -7.96 11.34 -4.12
C MET A 28 -8.18 12.10 -5.43
N ASP A 29 -8.41 13.42 -5.35
CA ASP A 29 -8.36 14.30 -6.51
C ASP A 29 -6.94 14.27 -7.10
N MET A 30 -6.80 13.90 -8.37
CA MET A 30 -5.52 13.76 -9.07
C MET A 30 -5.20 14.95 -10.01
N ASP A 31 -6.00 16.02 -9.98
CA ASP A 31 -5.85 17.21 -10.83
C ASP A 31 -5.17 18.41 -10.11
N GLN A 32 -4.71 18.25 -8.86
CA GLN A 32 -3.97 19.28 -8.14
C GLN A 32 -2.52 19.38 -8.62
N PRO A 33 -1.80 20.49 -8.33
CA PRO A 33 -0.36 20.56 -8.58
C PRO A 33 0.43 19.49 -7.84
N LEU A 34 1.53 19.00 -8.43
CA LEU A 34 2.34 17.90 -7.89
C LEU A 34 2.82 18.13 -6.44
N ALA A 35 3.09 19.38 -6.07
CA ALA A 35 3.54 19.76 -4.72
C ALA A 35 2.49 19.53 -3.62
N HIS A 36 1.23 19.21 -3.97
CA HIS A 36 0.15 18.96 -3.02
C HIS A 36 0.05 17.48 -2.60
N TYR A 37 0.85 16.60 -3.20
CA TYR A 37 0.80 15.17 -2.94
C TYR A 37 2.02 14.69 -2.16
N TYR A 38 1.80 13.70 -1.29
CA TYR A 38 2.89 12.86 -0.82
C TYR A 38 3.28 11.88 -1.93
N ILE A 39 4.57 11.84 -2.25
CA ILE A 39 5.12 10.97 -3.29
C ILE A 39 5.91 9.86 -2.60
N ASN A 40 5.54 8.60 -2.87
CA ASN A 40 6.33 7.46 -2.45
C ASN A 40 7.70 7.54 -3.15
N SER A 41 8.77 7.52 -2.36
CA SER A 41 10.11 7.79 -2.88
C SER A 41 11.14 6.86 -2.25
N SER A 42 12.16 6.52 -3.03
CA SER A 42 13.24 5.64 -2.63
C SER A 42 14.58 6.36 -2.79
N HIS A 43 15.47 6.16 -1.82
CA HIS A 43 16.81 6.72 -1.84
C HIS A 43 17.84 5.59 -1.89
N ASN A 44 18.85 5.73 -2.75
CA ASN A 44 19.85 4.70 -3.02
C ASN A 44 19.23 3.34 -3.39
N THR A 45 18.22 3.36 -4.26
CA THR A 45 17.39 2.21 -4.64
C THR A 45 18.19 0.99 -5.08
N TYR A 46 19.37 1.17 -5.67
CA TYR A 46 20.22 0.06 -6.07
C TYR A 46 20.74 -0.78 -4.89
N LEU A 47 20.79 -0.26 -3.66
CA LEU A 47 21.36 -0.97 -2.51
C LEU A 47 20.40 -2.02 -1.96
N SER A 48 20.85 -3.27 -1.87
CA SER A 48 20.11 -4.37 -1.25
C SER A 48 20.51 -4.59 0.22
N GLY A 49 21.04 -3.56 0.90
CA GLY A 49 21.58 -3.70 2.26
C GLY A 49 22.26 -2.44 2.79
N ARG A 50 23.35 -2.60 3.54
CA ARG A 50 24.07 -1.50 4.20
C ARG A 50 24.57 -0.45 3.22
N GLN A 51 24.64 0.81 3.67
CA GLN A 51 25.24 1.92 2.91
C GLN A 51 26.73 1.69 2.61
N PHE A 52 27.47 1.06 3.55
CA PHE A 52 28.88 0.75 3.40
C PHE A 52 29.10 -0.77 3.27
N GLY A 53 29.83 -1.17 2.23
CA GLY A 53 30.12 -2.57 1.93
C GLY A 53 28.87 -3.40 1.58
N GLY A 54 27.75 -2.74 1.25
CA GLY A 54 26.53 -3.38 0.75
C GLY A 54 26.63 -3.75 -0.72
N ARG A 55 25.75 -4.63 -1.17
CA ARG A 55 25.65 -5.04 -2.58
C ARG A 55 24.64 -4.17 -3.32
N SER A 56 24.92 -3.94 -4.60
CA SER A 56 24.00 -3.30 -5.53
C SER A 56 23.24 -4.36 -6.34
N SER A 57 21.96 -4.14 -6.61
CA SER A 57 21.12 -5.03 -7.42
C SER A 57 20.14 -4.25 -8.29
N VAL A 58 20.03 -4.65 -9.56
CA VAL A 58 19.02 -4.10 -10.48
C VAL A 58 17.61 -4.51 -10.06
N GLU A 59 17.45 -5.69 -9.45
CA GLU A 59 16.16 -6.19 -8.99
C GLU A 59 15.51 -5.25 -7.96
N MET A 60 16.29 -4.49 -7.20
CA MET A 60 15.73 -3.53 -6.25
C MET A 60 14.89 -2.44 -6.92
N TYR A 61 15.28 -1.97 -8.12
CA TYR A 61 14.45 -1.02 -8.88
C TYR A 61 13.11 -1.64 -9.26
N ARG A 62 13.11 -2.90 -9.71
CA ARG A 62 11.87 -3.62 -10.03
C ARG A 62 10.96 -3.73 -8.81
N GLN A 63 11.50 -4.09 -7.66
CA GLN A 63 10.72 -4.29 -6.44
C GLN A 63 10.10 -2.99 -5.92
N VAL A 64 10.85 -1.88 -5.89
CA VAL A 64 10.28 -0.61 -5.40
C VAL A 64 9.20 -0.08 -6.35
N LEU A 65 9.39 -0.20 -7.67
CA LEU A 65 8.39 0.23 -8.67
C LEU A 65 7.11 -0.61 -8.56
N LEU A 66 7.21 -1.92 -8.35
CA LEU A 66 6.05 -2.80 -8.14
C LEU A 66 5.31 -2.50 -6.83
N ALA A 67 6.00 -1.99 -5.81
CA ALA A 67 5.40 -1.54 -4.56
C ALA A 67 4.79 -0.13 -4.63
N GLY A 68 4.87 0.55 -5.79
CA GLY A 68 4.31 1.88 -6.02
C GLY A 68 5.22 3.04 -5.60
N CYS A 69 6.54 2.82 -5.57
CA CYS A 69 7.53 3.91 -5.56
C CYS A 69 7.82 4.37 -7.00
#